data_AF-A0A7G7GCV2-F1
#
_entry.id   AF-A0A7G7GCV2-F1
#
_cell.length_a   1.000
_cell.length_b   1.000
_cell.length_c   1.000
_cell.angle_alpha   90.00
_cell.angle_beta   90.00
_cell.angle_gamma   90.00
#
_symmetry.space_group_name_H-M   'P 1'
#
loop_
_entity.id
_entity.type
_entity.pdbx_description
1 polymer ?
#
loop_
_entity_poly.entity_id
_entity_poly.type
_entity_poly.pdbx_seq_one_letter_code
_entity_poly.pdbx_strand_id
1 'polypeptide(L)'
;MKASILRILNKILKETHLQVRGRQQIAAENKYISFLESLVLNSNPEHFQHNLEEPLSVELIIFSKDRAMQLYALLESIIYNFSEPIKTHILYRSSSDQQEKSYQEVRKCVAGHNFNFVKEQSFRQDLIQLIQNIKSTKIFFLVDDIVFTEPLNIRDFVSINTNQYVASLRLGKHLNFCYTLQKEQPLPLFFQEKEAGIADDKIYWNWDEGTLDWHYPLSVDGHLFSTFEIKSMLPLMNFKAPNSLEEEMQTFAPLYLKRKGVAYWKAKILNIPCNKVQEENNNISAEEDVAYFLKKWNEGYQIDFLKLQHFVNTSVHQYVALEYVERKQDKVNIINSKIDR
;
A
#
# COMPACT_ATOMS: atom_id res chain seq x y z
N MET A 1 16.45 6.80 -33.31
CA MET A 1 17.48 6.04 -34.04
C MET A 1 17.67 4.59 -33.56
N LYS A 2 17.66 4.29 -32.25
CA LYS A 2 17.90 2.92 -31.73
C LYS A 2 16.77 1.89 -31.95
N ALA A 3 15.50 2.29 -31.84
CA ALA A 3 14.36 1.35 -31.93
C ALA A 3 14.12 0.79 -33.35
N SER A 4 14.39 1.60 -34.37
CA SER A 4 14.28 1.20 -35.79
C SER A 4 15.34 0.17 -36.19
N ILE A 5 16.58 0.32 -35.70
CA ILE A 5 17.66 -0.66 -35.92
C ILE A 5 17.37 -1.99 -35.23
N LEU A 6 16.89 -1.96 -33.98
CA LEU A 6 16.47 -3.17 -33.25
C LEU A 6 15.37 -3.93 -33.98
N ARG A 7 14.37 -3.24 -34.55
CA ARG A 7 13.32 -3.88 -35.36
C ARG A 7 13.88 -4.56 -36.60
N ILE A 8 14.79 -3.90 -37.33
CA ILE A 8 15.39 -4.46 -38.54
C ILE A 8 16.24 -5.69 -38.20
N LEU A 9 17.09 -5.61 -37.18
CA LEU A 9 17.91 -6.73 -36.73
C LEU A 9 17.06 -7.92 -36.28
N ASN A 10 16.00 -7.67 -35.49
CA ASN A 10 15.10 -8.74 -35.05
C ASN A 10 14.26 -9.34 -36.18
N LYS A 11 14.04 -8.59 -37.28
CA LYS A 11 13.40 -9.13 -38.48
C LYS A 11 14.34 -10.08 -39.23
N ILE A 12 15.64 -9.74 -39.31
CA ILE A 12 16.67 -10.57 -39.95
C ILE A 12 16.94 -11.84 -39.13
N LEU A 13 16.97 -11.73 -37.80
CA LEU A 13 17.27 -12.85 -36.89
C LEU A 13 16.05 -13.73 -36.55
N LYS A 14 14.87 -13.41 -37.09
CA LYS A 14 13.62 -14.11 -36.76
C LYS A 14 13.70 -15.62 -37.05
N GLU A 15 14.40 -16.01 -38.12
CA GLU A 15 14.54 -17.40 -38.54
C GLU A 15 15.66 -18.16 -37.80
N THR A 16 16.53 -17.45 -37.07
CA THR A 16 17.64 -18.06 -36.33
C THR A 16 17.32 -18.29 -34.87
N HIS A 17 16.08 -18.02 -34.44
CA HIS A 17 15.65 -18.00 -33.04
C HIS A 17 16.47 -17.05 -32.14
N LEU A 18 17.24 -16.14 -32.73
CA LEU A 18 18.03 -15.15 -32.02
C LEU A 18 17.27 -13.82 -31.97
N GLN A 19 17.41 -13.09 -30.87
CA GLN A 19 16.82 -11.78 -30.71
C GLN A 19 17.81 -10.81 -30.09
N VAL A 20 17.98 -9.65 -30.73
CA VAL A 20 18.75 -8.54 -30.18
C VAL A 20 17.82 -7.71 -29.31
N ARG A 21 18.21 -7.61 -28.05
CA ARG A 21 17.51 -6.84 -27.02
C ARG A 21 18.40 -5.71 -26.51
N GLY A 22 17.78 -4.60 -26.12
CA GLY A 22 18.51 -3.56 -25.40
C GLY A 22 18.92 -4.04 -24.01
N ARG A 23 20.04 -3.53 -23.47
CA ARG A 23 20.53 -3.92 -22.13
C ARG A 23 19.47 -3.79 -21.03
N GLN A 24 18.63 -2.75 -21.08
CA GLN A 24 17.54 -2.56 -20.14
C GLN A 24 16.43 -3.63 -20.26
N GLN A 25 16.12 -4.06 -21.49
CA GLN A 25 15.13 -5.12 -21.71
C GLN A 25 15.64 -6.46 -21.18
N ILE A 26 16.92 -6.78 -21.44
CA ILE A 26 17.56 -8.00 -20.91
C ILE A 26 17.55 -7.99 -19.38
N ALA A 27 17.87 -6.86 -18.76
CA ALA A 27 17.86 -6.74 -17.30
C ALA A 27 16.45 -6.97 -16.71
N ALA A 28 15.41 -6.43 -17.36
CA ALA A 28 14.03 -6.66 -16.95
C ALA A 28 13.60 -8.13 -17.15
N GLU A 29 13.89 -8.72 -18.31
CA GLU A 29 13.63 -10.15 -18.60
C GLU A 29 14.31 -11.06 -17.57
N ASN A 30 15.58 -10.80 -17.24
CA ASN A 30 16.29 -11.56 -16.21
C ASN A 30 15.66 -11.40 -14.82
N LYS A 31 15.19 -10.20 -14.44
CA LYS A 31 14.45 -10.00 -13.18
C LYS A 31 13.18 -10.86 -13.14
N TYR A 32 12.42 -10.93 -14.23
CA TYR A 32 11.23 -11.79 -14.31
C TYR A 32 11.58 -13.26 -14.19
N ILE A 33 12.60 -13.72 -14.92
CA ILE A 33 13.04 -15.11 -14.88
C ILE A 33 13.46 -15.48 -13.46
N SER A 34 14.32 -14.69 -12.82
CA SER A 34 14.73 -14.93 -11.44
C SER A 34 13.58 -14.89 -10.44
N PHE A 35 12.58 -14.04 -10.68
CA PHE A 35 11.37 -14.02 -9.86
C PHE A 35 10.56 -15.30 -10.03
N LEU A 36 10.29 -15.73 -11.27
CA LEU A 36 9.56 -16.97 -11.54
C LEU A 36 10.32 -18.20 -11.02
N GLU A 37 11.64 -18.25 -11.20
CA GLU A 37 12.51 -19.28 -10.62
C GLU A 37 12.41 -19.30 -9.10
N SER A 38 12.47 -18.13 -8.45
CA SER A 38 12.30 -18.02 -7.00
C SER A 38 10.92 -18.52 -6.55
N LEU A 39 9.85 -18.18 -7.27
CA LEU A 39 8.51 -18.69 -6.98
C LEU A 39 8.46 -20.21 -7.11
N VAL A 40 9.07 -20.81 -8.15
CA VAL A 40 9.07 -22.27 -8.36
C VAL A 40 9.95 -22.98 -7.32
N LEU A 41 11.17 -22.51 -7.09
CA LEU A 41 12.13 -23.15 -6.17
C LEU A 41 11.68 -23.06 -4.72
N ASN A 42 11.07 -21.93 -4.34
CA ASN A 42 10.58 -21.73 -2.98
C ASN A 42 9.11 -22.15 -2.82
N SER A 43 8.44 -22.55 -3.90
CA SER A 43 7.13 -23.19 -3.78
C SER A 43 7.31 -24.59 -3.24
N ASN A 44 6.94 -24.79 -1.98
CA ASN A 44 6.79 -26.14 -1.45
C ASN A 44 5.56 -26.77 -2.13
N PRO A 45 5.63 -27.96 -2.74
CA PRO A 45 4.46 -28.65 -3.28
C PRO A 45 3.34 -28.81 -2.23
N GLU A 46 3.72 -28.94 -0.97
CA GLU A 46 2.81 -28.95 0.18
C GLU A 46 2.10 -27.60 0.39
N HIS A 47 2.73 -26.46 0.08
CA HIS A 47 2.07 -25.14 0.14
C HIS A 47 0.95 -24.99 -0.90
N PHE A 48 1.03 -25.67 -2.04
CA PHE A 48 -0.05 -25.68 -3.03
C PHE A 48 -1.25 -26.52 -2.60
N GLN A 49 -1.04 -27.60 -1.83
CA GLN A 49 -2.12 -28.40 -1.23
C GLN A 49 -2.65 -27.81 0.09
N HIS A 50 -1.80 -27.16 0.90
CA HIS A 50 -2.16 -26.55 2.20
C HIS A 50 -2.90 -25.21 2.10
N ASN A 51 -2.97 -24.58 0.92
CA ASN A 51 -3.75 -23.35 0.73
C ASN A 51 -5.26 -23.50 0.99
N LEU A 52 -5.75 -24.73 1.18
CA LEU A 52 -7.15 -25.01 1.53
C LEU A 52 -7.40 -25.04 3.05
N GLU A 53 -6.36 -25.10 3.90
CA GLU A 53 -6.53 -25.33 5.36
C GLU A 53 -5.77 -24.34 6.27
N GLU A 54 -4.81 -23.55 5.76
CA GLU A 54 -4.20 -22.52 6.61
C GLU A 54 -5.16 -21.36 6.89
N PRO A 55 -5.29 -20.92 8.16
CA PRO A 55 -6.14 -19.78 8.48
C PRO A 55 -5.61 -18.52 7.78
N LEU A 56 -6.46 -17.93 6.95
CA LEU A 56 -6.22 -16.66 6.29
C LEU A 56 -5.76 -15.62 7.33
N SER A 57 -4.53 -15.13 7.16
CA SER A 57 -3.89 -14.20 8.09
C SER A 57 -3.23 -13.08 7.31
N VAL A 58 -3.26 -11.88 7.89
CA VAL A 58 -2.70 -10.67 7.28
C VAL A 58 -1.94 -9.83 8.29
N GLU A 59 -0.79 -9.31 7.87
CA GLU A 59 -0.01 -8.32 8.61
C GLU A 59 0.09 -7.02 7.81
N LEU A 60 -0.06 -5.88 8.50
CA LEU A 60 0.05 -4.55 7.90
C LEU A 60 1.45 -3.98 8.14
N ILE A 61 2.03 -3.34 7.12
CA ILE A 61 3.29 -2.61 7.21
C ILE A 61 3.03 -1.14 6.88
N ILE A 62 3.41 -0.24 7.78
CA ILE A 62 3.28 1.21 7.61
C ILE A 62 4.68 1.82 7.52
N PHE A 63 4.90 2.64 6.50
CA PHE A 63 6.11 3.44 6.36
C PHE A 63 5.89 4.85 6.88
N SER A 64 6.83 5.36 7.70
CA SER A 64 6.72 6.74 8.19
C SER A 64 8.06 7.46 8.33
N LYS A 65 8.11 8.74 7.96
CA LYS A 65 9.30 9.58 8.18
C LYS A 65 8.89 10.99 8.56
N ASP A 66 9.35 11.45 9.73
CA ASP A 66 9.09 12.82 10.24
C ASP A 66 7.62 13.30 10.22
N ARG A 67 6.64 12.39 10.30
CA ARG A 67 5.20 12.67 10.23
C ARG A 67 4.43 11.96 11.35
N ALA A 68 4.92 12.07 12.57
CA ALA A 68 4.31 11.41 13.73
C ALA A 68 2.83 11.77 13.92
N MET A 69 2.42 13.02 13.63
CA MET A 69 1.02 13.46 13.76
C MET A 69 0.09 12.79 12.74
N GLN A 70 0.55 12.62 11.50
CA GLN A 70 -0.19 11.93 10.44
C GLN A 70 -0.24 10.42 10.72
N LEU A 71 0.91 9.82 11.10
CA LEU A 71 0.95 8.43 11.55
C LEU A 71 -0.04 8.19 12.69
N TYR A 72 -0.14 9.09 13.66
CA TYR A 72 -1.09 8.94 14.76
C TYR A 72 -2.55 8.97 14.27
N ALA A 73 -2.87 9.84 13.31
CA ALA A 73 -4.21 9.87 12.69
C ALA A 73 -4.52 8.57 11.95
N LEU A 74 -3.55 8.01 11.21
CA LEU A 74 -3.67 6.72 10.57
C LEU A 74 -3.95 5.61 11.60
N LEU A 75 -3.15 5.53 12.67
CA LEU A 75 -3.28 4.51 13.71
C LEU A 75 -4.62 4.62 14.45
N GLU A 76 -5.07 5.82 14.81
CA GLU A 76 -6.41 6.02 15.41
C GLU A 76 -7.52 5.59 14.44
N SER A 77 -7.39 5.90 13.16
CA SER A 77 -8.38 5.50 12.15
C SER A 77 -8.41 3.99 11.92
N ILE A 78 -7.28 3.29 12.04
CA ILE A 78 -7.19 1.82 12.02
C ILE A 78 -7.94 1.24 13.22
N ILE A 79 -7.65 1.73 14.42
CA ILE A 79 -8.30 1.27 15.66
C ILE A 79 -9.83 1.47 15.56
N TYR A 80 -10.26 2.59 14.96
CA TYR A 80 -11.67 2.92 14.84
C TYR A 80 -12.40 2.09 13.76
N ASN A 81 -11.77 1.83 12.61
CA ASN A 81 -12.44 1.28 11.44
C ASN A 81 -12.27 -0.23 11.24
N PHE A 82 -11.29 -0.86 11.88
CA PHE A 82 -11.07 -2.29 11.67
C PHE A 82 -12.04 -3.11 12.51
N SER A 83 -12.68 -4.11 11.87
CA SER A 83 -13.57 -5.05 12.56
C SER A 83 -12.85 -5.87 13.64
N GLU A 84 -11.54 -6.08 13.47
CA GLU A 84 -10.68 -6.76 14.43
C GLU A 84 -9.24 -6.23 14.33
N PRO A 85 -8.47 -6.23 15.44
CA PRO A 85 -7.09 -5.77 15.41
C PRO A 85 -6.21 -6.74 14.62
N ILE A 86 -5.32 -6.19 13.81
CA ILE A 86 -4.28 -6.96 13.13
C ILE A 86 -2.90 -6.51 13.60
N LYS A 87 -1.93 -7.42 13.52
CA LYS A 87 -0.54 -7.09 13.80
C LYS A 87 -0.05 -6.12 12.74
N THR A 88 0.40 -4.96 13.20
CA THR A 88 0.83 -3.85 12.36
C THR A 88 2.27 -3.49 12.70
N HIS A 89 3.12 -3.41 11.68
CA HIS A 89 4.51 -3.03 11.80
C HIS A 89 4.69 -1.60 11.29
N ILE A 90 5.27 -0.73 12.10
CA ILE A 90 5.57 0.65 11.72
C ILE A 90 7.08 0.74 11.51
N LEU A 91 7.53 0.76 10.26
CA LEU A 91 8.92 1.04 9.91
C LEU A 91 9.10 2.55 9.77
N TYR A 92 9.74 3.17 10.76
CA TYR A 92 9.80 4.63 10.85
C TYR A 92 11.22 5.19 10.90
N ARG A 93 11.38 6.43 10.43
CA ARG A 93 12.61 7.21 10.54
C ARG A 93 12.36 8.61 11.09
N SER A 94 13.30 9.09 11.89
CA SER A 94 13.33 10.45 12.44
C SER A 94 14.61 11.16 12.00
N SER A 95 14.51 12.40 11.53
CA SER A 95 15.66 13.23 11.15
C SER A 95 16.24 14.08 12.29
N SER A 96 15.54 14.20 13.42
CA SER A 96 15.98 14.98 14.59
C SER A 96 15.46 14.37 15.89
N ASP A 97 16.06 14.76 17.02
CA ASP A 97 15.61 14.34 18.36
C ASP A 97 14.17 14.77 18.66
N GLN A 98 13.72 15.92 18.13
CA GLN A 98 12.35 16.38 18.30
C GLN A 98 11.36 15.50 17.53
N GLN A 99 11.73 15.03 16.34
CA GLN A 99 10.94 14.06 15.58
C GLN A 99 10.96 12.67 16.24
N GLU A 100 12.11 12.24 16.75
CA GLU A 100 12.19 11.00 17.52
C GLU A 100 11.26 11.05 18.75
N LYS A 101 11.27 12.17 19.47
CA LYS A 101 10.38 12.39 20.61
C LYS A 101 8.90 12.28 20.23
N SER A 102 8.49 12.84 19.09
CA SER A 102 7.10 12.74 18.64
C SER A 102 6.70 11.30 18.32
N TYR A 103 7.55 10.48 17.69
CA TYR A 103 7.29 9.04 17.52
C TYR A 103 7.19 8.28 18.85
N GLN A 104 8.04 8.61 19.83
CA GLN A 104 7.97 8.00 21.16
C GLN A 104 6.65 8.34 21.87
N GLU A 105 6.15 9.57 21.70
CA GLU A 105 4.83 9.98 22.20
C GLU A 105 3.70 9.25 21.50
N VAL A 106 3.73 9.14 20.16
CA VAL A 106 2.76 8.33 19.39
C VAL A 106 2.70 6.91 19.91
N ARG A 107 3.87 6.26 20.09
CA ARG A 107 3.96 4.89 20.62
C ARG A 107 3.32 4.75 22.01
N LYS A 108 3.43 5.77 22.86
CA LYS A 108 2.76 5.79 24.17
C LYS A 108 1.25 5.96 24.04
N CYS A 109 0.79 6.85 23.15
CA CYS A 109 -0.64 7.11 22.94
C CYS A 109 -1.40 5.87 22.43
N VAL A 110 -0.73 4.98 21.70
CA VAL A 110 -1.31 3.74 21.17
C VAL A 110 -0.86 2.48 21.93
N ALA A 111 -0.29 2.65 23.13
CA ALA A 111 0.13 1.53 23.96
C ALA A 111 -1.08 0.68 24.33
N GLY A 112 -1.02 -0.63 24.04
CA GLY A 112 -2.15 -1.56 24.23
C GLY A 112 -2.73 -2.11 22.92
N HIS A 113 -2.39 -1.50 21.79
CA HIS A 113 -2.72 -2.05 20.46
C HIS A 113 -1.57 -2.89 19.89
N ASN A 114 -1.86 -3.74 18.91
CA ASN A 114 -0.90 -4.67 18.31
C ASN A 114 0.01 -3.98 17.27
N PHE A 115 0.70 -2.92 17.72
CA PHE A 115 1.52 -2.05 16.91
C PHE A 115 3.00 -2.20 17.27
N ASN A 116 3.80 -2.65 16.31
CA ASN A 116 5.22 -2.89 16.46
C ASN A 116 6.04 -1.82 15.74
N PHE A 117 6.62 -0.89 16.51
CA PHE A 117 7.48 0.17 15.99
C PHE A 117 8.92 -0.32 15.78
N VAL A 118 9.41 -0.20 14.55
CA VAL A 118 10.76 -0.57 14.11
C VAL A 118 11.45 0.68 13.58
N LYS A 119 12.54 1.10 14.23
CA LYS A 119 13.31 2.26 13.78
C LYS A 119 14.21 1.87 12.61
N GLU A 120 14.00 2.51 11.48
CA GLU A 120 14.80 2.35 10.26
C GLU A 120 16.25 2.78 10.50
N GLN A 121 17.18 1.91 10.11
CA GLN A 121 18.59 2.22 9.87
C GLN A 121 18.90 2.22 8.36
N SER A 122 18.33 1.25 7.64
CA SER A 122 18.47 1.04 6.21
C SER A 122 17.17 0.48 5.67
N PHE A 123 16.36 1.34 5.04
CA PHE A 123 15.00 1.01 4.58
C PHE A 123 14.91 -0.35 3.89
N ARG A 124 15.80 -0.62 2.92
CA ARG A 124 15.80 -1.88 2.17
C ARG A 124 16.10 -3.10 3.06
N GLN A 125 17.15 -3.02 3.87
CA GLN A 125 17.56 -4.17 4.70
C GLN A 125 16.53 -4.44 5.79
N ASP A 126 16.06 -3.39 6.45
CA ASP A 126 15.07 -3.48 7.52
C ASP A 126 13.73 -4.03 6.98
N LEU A 127 13.28 -3.56 5.82
CA LEU A 127 12.06 -4.07 5.19
C LEU A 127 12.17 -5.55 4.79
N ILE A 128 13.28 -5.94 4.16
CA ILE A 128 13.52 -7.34 3.80
C ILE A 128 13.53 -8.23 5.05
N GLN A 129 14.24 -7.83 6.09
CA GLN A 129 14.32 -8.59 7.34
C GLN A 129 12.95 -8.67 8.04
N LEU A 130 12.21 -7.56 8.09
CA LEU A 130 10.87 -7.52 8.65
C LEU A 130 9.95 -8.50 7.94
N ILE A 131 9.89 -8.43 6.60
CA ILE A 131 9.02 -9.30 5.80
C ILE A 131 9.44 -10.77 5.88
N GLN A 132 10.74 -11.07 5.91
CA GLN A 132 11.23 -12.45 6.10
C GLN A 132 10.67 -13.10 7.39
N ASN A 133 10.48 -12.30 8.45
CA ASN A 133 9.95 -12.75 9.73
C ASN A 133 8.42 -12.85 9.78
N ILE A 134 7.69 -12.22 8.84
CA ILE A 134 6.23 -12.34 8.75
C ILE A 134 5.85 -13.78 8.43
N LYS A 135 4.86 -14.30 9.16
CA LYS A 135 4.31 -15.65 8.98
C LYS A 135 2.93 -15.65 8.34
N SER A 136 2.24 -14.51 8.38
CA SER A 136 0.94 -14.35 7.74
C SER A 136 1.03 -14.60 6.23
N THR A 137 -0.02 -15.20 5.66
CA THR A 137 -0.06 -15.55 4.23
C THR A 137 -0.17 -14.33 3.33
N LYS A 138 -0.72 -13.23 3.85
CA LYS A 138 -0.88 -11.97 3.13
C LYS A 138 -0.29 -10.79 3.89
N ILE A 139 0.07 -9.75 3.15
CA ILE A 139 0.44 -8.44 3.68
C ILE A 139 -0.20 -7.33 2.85
N PHE A 140 -0.31 -6.16 3.44
CA PHE A 140 -0.52 -4.93 2.69
C PHE A 140 0.32 -3.81 3.30
N PHE A 141 0.57 -2.79 2.49
CA PHE A 141 1.36 -1.63 2.88
C PHE A 141 0.44 -0.41 3.03
N LEU A 142 0.87 0.53 3.86
CA LEU A 142 0.36 1.90 3.92
C LEU A 142 1.52 2.87 4.16
N VAL A 143 1.26 4.14 3.91
CA VAL A 143 2.13 5.27 4.28
C VAL A 143 1.41 6.17 5.29
N ASP A 144 2.18 6.97 6.02
CA ASP A 144 1.71 7.77 7.16
C ASP A 144 0.69 8.88 6.86
N ASP A 145 0.55 9.29 5.60
CA ASP A 145 -0.43 10.29 5.15
C ASP A 145 -1.77 9.68 4.68
N ILE A 146 -2.00 8.41 4.97
CA ILE A 146 -3.28 7.72 4.75
C ILE A 146 -4.18 7.81 5.99
N VAL A 147 -5.49 7.92 5.78
CA VAL A 147 -6.52 7.76 6.82
C VAL A 147 -7.60 6.78 6.32
N PHE A 148 -8.07 5.90 7.20
CA PHE A 148 -9.28 5.11 6.94
C PHE A 148 -10.52 5.99 7.11
N THR A 149 -11.31 6.10 6.04
CA THR A 149 -12.54 6.91 5.99
C THR A 149 -13.80 6.06 6.10
N GLU A 150 -13.67 4.74 6.00
CA GLU A 150 -14.78 3.79 6.08
C GLU A 150 -14.39 2.55 6.92
N PRO A 151 -15.38 1.89 7.54
CA PRO A 151 -15.18 0.60 8.20
C PRO A 151 -14.64 -0.47 7.24
N LEU A 152 -13.71 -1.29 7.75
CA LEU A 152 -13.09 -2.40 7.03
C LEU A 152 -13.31 -3.71 7.80
N ASN A 153 -14.02 -4.64 7.17
CA ASN A 153 -14.04 -6.03 7.60
C ASN A 153 -12.74 -6.71 7.12
N ILE A 154 -11.85 -6.99 8.06
CA ILE A 154 -10.54 -7.57 7.74
C ILE A 154 -10.67 -8.98 7.16
N ARG A 155 -11.62 -9.79 7.66
CA ARG A 155 -11.85 -11.16 7.15
C ARG A 155 -12.29 -11.17 5.70
N ASP A 156 -13.17 -10.24 5.37
CA ASP A 156 -13.64 -10.05 3.99
C ASP A 156 -12.47 -9.62 3.08
N PHE A 157 -11.65 -8.65 3.50
CA PHE A 157 -10.50 -8.22 2.70
C PHE A 157 -9.44 -9.32 2.54
N VAL A 158 -9.08 -10.02 3.63
CA VAL A 158 -8.08 -11.09 3.59
C VAL A 158 -8.58 -12.34 2.87
N SER A 159 -9.89 -12.55 2.71
CA SER A 159 -10.43 -13.68 1.95
C SER A 159 -10.17 -13.61 0.45
N ILE A 160 -9.85 -12.42 -0.08
CA ILE A 160 -9.60 -12.22 -1.51
C ILE A 160 -8.40 -13.05 -1.97
N ASN A 161 -8.60 -13.85 -3.02
CA ASN A 161 -7.56 -14.72 -3.57
C ASN A 161 -6.52 -13.92 -4.36
N THR A 162 -5.34 -13.71 -3.79
CA THR A 162 -4.27 -12.92 -4.39
C THR A 162 -3.67 -13.54 -5.66
N ASN A 163 -3.92 -14.83 -5.94
CA ASN A 163 -3.47 -15.47 -7.18
C ASN A 163 -4.36 -15.11 -8.38
N GLN A 164 -5.62 -14.77 -8.12
CA GLN A 164 -6.61 -14.42 -9.15
C GLN A 164 -6.88 -12.92 -9.22
N TYR A 165 -6.78 -12.24 -8.08
CA TYR A 165 -7.13 -10.85 -7.93
C TYR A 165 -6.00 -10.02 -7.34
N VAL A 166 -6.01 -8.74 -7.69
CA VAL A 166 -5.25 -7.69 -7.01
C VAL A 166 -6.27 -6.79 -6.32
N ALA A 167 -6.30 -6.87 -4.98
CA ALA A 167 -7.25 -6.15 -4.16
C ALA A 167 -6.76 -4.74 -3.85
N SER A 168 -7.67 -3.77 -3.81
CA SER A 168 -7.35 -2.37 -3.52
C SER A 168 -8.33 -1.75 -2.52
N LEU A 169 -7.80 -1.15 -1.45
CA LEU A 169 -8.57 -0.33 -0.52
C LEU A 169 -8.72 1.13 -0.98
N ARG A 170 -7.80 1.60 -1.84
CA ARG A 170 -7.73 2.99 -2.30
C ARG A 170 -8.68 3.30 -3.46
N LEU A 171 -9.12 2.28 -4.21
CA LEU A 171 -10.00 2.44 -5.38
C LEU A 171 -11.49 2.32 -5.01
N GLY A 172 -12.35 2.94 -5.81
CA GLY A 172 -13.80 2.89 -5.68
C GLY A 172 -14.50 3.45 -6.91
N LYS A 173 -15.78 3.12 -7.13
CA LYS A 173 -16.52 3.44 -8.37
C LYS A 173 -16.73 4.94 -8.61
N HIS A 174 -16.42 5.75 -7.62
CA HIS A 174 -16.54 7.21 -7.63
C HIS A 174 -15.24 7.93 -8.02
N LEU A 175 -14.12 7.21 -8.22
CA LEU A 175 -12.81 7.81 -8.51
C LEU A 175 -12.54 7.96 -10.02
N ASN A 176 -12.76 9.17 -10.52
CA ASN A 176 -12.61 9.55 -11.93
C ASN A 176 -11.56 10.64 -12.16
N PHE A 177 -10.69 10.91 -11.18
CA PHE A 177 -9.57 11.83 -11.31
C PHE A 177 -8.27 11.21 -10.78
N CYS A 178 -7.16 11.42 -11.48
CA CYS A 178 -5.81 11.01 -11.08
C CYS A 178 -5.04 12.25 -10.63
N TYR A 179 -4.87 12.40 -9.32
CA TYR A 179 -4.27 13.59 -8.71
C TYR A 179 -2.78 13.75 -9.03
N THR A 180 -2.00 12.67 -9.10
CA THR A 180 -0.55 12.77 -9.37
C THR A 180 -0.27 13.35 -10.75
N LEU A 181 -1.13 13.07 -11.74
CA LEU A 181 -1.04 13.59 -13.10
C LEU A 181 -1.95 14.79 -13.37
N GLN A 182 -2.78 15.19 -12.40
CA GLN A 182 -3.78 16.26 -12.51
C GLN A 182 -4.67 16.11 -13.74
N LYS A 183 -5.21 14.90 -13.94
CA LYS A 183 -6.02 14.55 -15.12
C LYS A 183 -7.25 13.75 -14.72
N GLU A 184 -8.34 13.97 -15.44
CA GLU A 184 -9.48 13.05 -15.43
C GLU A 184 -9.04 11.65 -15.87
N GLN A 185 -9.62 10.63 -15.27
CA GLN A 185 -9.44 9.23 -15.63
C GLN A 185 -10.80 8.56 -15.85
N PRO A 186 -10.99 7.83 -16.95
CA PRO A 186 -12.19 7.02 -17.13
C PRO A 186 -12.24 5.89 -16.10
N LEU A 187 -13.45 5.55 -15.66
CA LEU A 187 -13.70 4.33 -14.91
C LEU A 187 -13.55 3.12 -15.86
N PRO A 188 -12.97 2.00 -15.40
CA PRO A 188 -12.93 0.78 -16.21
C PRO A 188 -14.33 0.19 -16.33
N LEU A 189 -14.49 -0.77 -17.26
CA LEU A 189 -15.71 -1.55 -17.35
C LEU A 189 -15.79 -2.49 -16.14
N PHE A 190 -16.73 -2.19 -15.25
CA PHE A 190 -17.00 -3.04 -14.10
C PHE A 190 -17.86 -4.24 -14.49
N PHE A 191 -17.53 -5.39 -13.92
CA PHE A 191 -18.37 -6.58 -13.98
C PHE A 191 -18.64 -7.10 -12.56
N GLN A 192 -19.71 -7.89 -12.43
CA GLN A 192 -20.02 -8.58 -11.19
C GLN A 192 -19.44 -9.99 -11.23
N GLU A 193 -18.75 -10.38 -10.17
CA GLU A 193 -18.48 -11.79 -9.89
C GLU A 193 -19.37 -12.24 -8.75
N LYS A 194 -20.17 -13.28 -9.00
CA LYS A 194 -20.91 -13.96 -7.94
C LYS A 194 -20.05 -15.09 -7.41
N GLU A 195 -19.08 -14.76 -6.57
CA GLU A 195 -18.40 -15.76 -5.76
C GLU A 195 -19.19 -16.00 -4.46
N ALA A 196 -19.44 -17.27 -4.13
CA ALA A 196 -20.19 -17.62 -2.93
C ALA A 196 -19.43 -17.13 -1.67
N GLY A 197 -20.09 -16.32 -0.84
CA GLY A 197 -19.53 -15.83 0.44
C GLY A 197 -18.81 -14.49 0.37
N ILE A 198 -18.74 -13.82 -0.78
CA ILE A 198 -18.20 -12.46 -0.89
C ILE A 198 -19.34 -11.43 -0.74
N ALA A 199 -19.13 -10.40 0.07
CA ALA A 199 -20.12 -9.33 0.25
C ALA A 199 -20.41 -8.59 -1.07
N ASP A 200 -21.69 -8.24 -1.28
CA ASP A 200 -22.22 -7.62 -2.51
C ASP A 200 -21.68 -6.19 -2.76
N ASP A 201 -20.78 -5.68 -1.92
CA ASP A 201 -20.26 -4.30 -1.97
C ASP A 201 -18.95 -4.13 -2.76
N LYS A 202 -18.61 -5.11 -3.61
CA LYS A 202 -17.38 -5.10 -4.41
C LYS A 202 -17.61 -4.79 -5.88
N ILE A 203 -16.57 -4.24 -6.50
CA ILE A 203 -16.44 -4.04 -7.93
C ILE A 203 -15.26 -4.86 -8.44
N TYR A 204 -15.38 -5.37 -9.67
CA TYR A 204 -14.35 -6.12 -10.36
C TYR A 204 -14.10 -5.51 -11.74
N TRP A 205 -12.84 -5.56 -12.19
CA TRP A 205 -12.43 -5.06 -13.51
C TRP A 205 -11.18 -5.81 -14.00
N ASN A 206 -10.75 -5.57 -15.23
CA ASN A 206 -9.46 -6.02 -15.73
C ASN A 206 -8.44 -4.89 -15.62
N TRP A 207 -7.31 -5.11 -14.94
CA TRP A 207 -6.29 -4.07 -14.76
C TRP A 207 -5.67 -3.62 -16.08
N ASP A 208 -5.50 -4.51 -17.06
CA ASP A 208 -4.94 -4.17 -18.36
C ASP A 208 -5.87 -3.32 -19.24
N GLU A 209 -7.17 -3.25 -18.91
CA GLU A 209 -8.16 -2.38 -19.56
C GLU A 209 -8.35 -1.03 -18.83
N GLY A 210 -7.78 -0.89 -17.62
CA GLY A 210 -7.83 0.35 -16.86
C GLY A 210 -6.87 1.42 -17.40
N THR A 211 -6.97 2.62 -16.82
CA THR A 211 -6.06 3.74 -17.12
C THR A 211 -5.63 4.44 -15.84
N LEU A 212 -4.40 4.97 -15.82
CA LEU A 212 -3.85 5.71 -14.68
C LEU A 212 -3.95 4.91 -13.37
N ASP A 213 -4.67 5.38 -12.35
CA ASP A 213 -4.80 4.68 -11.06
C ASP A 213 -5.47 3.31 -11.23
N TRP A 214 -6.35 3.16 -12.23
CA TRP A 214 -7.00 1.89 -12.58
C TRP A 214 -6.11 0.92 -13.38
N HIS A 215 -4.89 1.32 -13.74
CA HIS A 215 -3.85 0.52 -14.39
C HIS A 215 -2.57 0.40 -13.53
N TYR A 216 -2.69 0.64 -12.22
CA TYR A 216 -1.56 0.69 -11.29
C TYR A 216 -1.67 -0.39 -10.18
N PRO A 217 -1.45 -1.68 -10.52
CA PRO A 217 -1.79 -2.81 -9.65
C PRO A 217 -0.85 -3.02 -8.44
N LEU A 218 0.30 -2.36 -8.41
CA LEU A 218 1.35 -2.60 -7.43
C LEU A 218 1.68 -1.33 -6.65
N SER A 219 0.80 -0.97 -5.71
CA SER A 219 1.00 0.21 -4.87
C SER A 219 1.22 -0.14 -3.41
N VAL A 220 2.02 0.68 -2.73
CA VAL A 220 2.22 0.59 -1.27
C VAL A 220 1.09 1.24 -0.47
N ASP A 221 0.00 1.64 -1.13
CA ASP A 221 -1.17 2.29 -0.54
C ASP A 221 -2.40 1.36 -0.56
N GLY A 222 -2.43 0.38 0.35
CA GLY A 222 -3.62 -0.42 0.62
C GLY A 222 -3.96 -1.46 -0.44
N HIS A 223 -2.97 -1.97 -1.18
CA HIS A 223 -3.13 -3.18 -1.99
C HIS A 223 -2.77 -4.44 -1.20
N LEU A 224 -3.55 -5.50 -1.39
CA LEU A 224 -3.32 -6.79 -0.75
C LEU A 224 -2.36 -7.64 -1.59
N PHE A 225 -1.32 -8.16 -0.96
CA PHE A 225 -0.30 -8.97 -1.59
C PHE A 225 -0.15 -10.33 -0.91
N SER A 226 0.24 -11.33 -1.69
CA SER A 226 0.78 -12.57 -1.16
C SER A 226 2.12 -12.29 -0.48
N THR A 227 2.26 -12.68 0.79
CA THR A 227 3.55 -12.55 1.51
C THR A 227 4.65 -13.29 0.79
N PHE A 228 4.34 -14.46 0.21
CA PHE A 228 5.29 -15.27 -0.53
C PHE A 228 5.80 -14.56 -1.78
N GLU A 229 4.92 -13.93 -2.54
CA GLU A 229 5.31 -13.17 -3.74
C GLU A 229 6.20 -11.99 -3.37
N ILE A 230 5.83 -11.20 -2.35
CA ILE A 230 6.64 -10.06 -1.92
C ILE A 230 8.01 -10.53 -1.41
N LYS A 231 8.08 -11.60 -0.61
CA LYS A 231 9.35 -12.20 -0.16
C LYS A 231 10.27 -12.58 -1.32
N SER A 232 9.71 -13.16 -2.37
CA SER A 232 10.45 -13.56 -3.57
C SER A 232 10.87 -12.38 -4.43
N MET A 233 10.08 -11.31 -4.44
CA MET A 233 10.28 -10.15 -5.31
C MET A 233 11.29 -9.13 -4.74
N LEU A 234 11.21 -8.81 -3.44
CA LEU A 234 12.01 -7.74 -2.81
C LEU A 234 13.54 -7.89 -2.97
N PRO A 235 14.15 -9.08 -2.86
CA PRO A 235 15.59 -9.22 -3.03
C PRO A 235 16.10 -8.81 -4.41
N LEU A 236 15.23 -8.85 -5.44
CA LEU A 236 15.54 -8.53 -6.83
C LEU A 236 15.42 -7.02 -7.14
N MET A 237 14.90 -6.24 -6.19
CA MET A 237 14.66 -4.81 -6.35
C MET A 237 15.79 -3.96 -5.77
N ASN A 238 16.00 -2.81 -6.41
CA ASN A 238 16.93 -1.79 -5.95
C ASN A 238 16.19 -0.53 -5.50
N PHE A 239 15.84 -0.47 -4.22
CA PHE A 239 15.06 0.63 -3.64
C PHE A 239 15.72 1.14 -2.35
N LYS A 240 15.38 2.37 -1.96
CA LYS A 240 15.93 3.04 -0.77
C LYS A 240 14.88 3.77 0.09
N ALA A 241 13.65 3.91 -0.41
CA ALA A 241 12.52 4.46 0.32
C ALA A 241 11.20 3.92 -0.26
N PRO A 242 10.02 4.25 0.32
CA PRO A 242 8.72 3.76 -0.16
C PRO A 242 8.44 4.07 -1.65
N ASN A 243 8.79 5.26 -2.12
CA ASN A 243 8.55 5.64 -3.52
C ASN A 243 9.40 4.81 -4.50
N SER A 244 10.71 4.68 -4.24
CA SER A 244 11.58 3.83 -5.07
C SER A 244 11.24 2.34 -4.95
N LEU A 245 10.66 1.90 -3.82
CA LEU A 245 10.09 0.56 -3.69
C LEU A 245 8.90 0.38 -4.63
N GLU A 246 7.95 1.31 -4.61
CA GLU A 246 6.76 1.25 -5.47
C GLU A 246 7.16 1.26 -6.97
N GLU A 247 8.09 2.13 -7.36
CA GLU A 247 8.63 2.16 -8.72
C GLU A 247 9.25 0.82 -9.14
N GLU A 248 10.05 0.20 -8.28
CA GLU A 248 10.63 -1.11 -8.55
C GLU A 248 9.58 -2.23 -8.55
N MET A 249 8.55 -2.15 -7.70
CA MET A 249 7.41 -3.07 -7.75
C MET A 249 6.71 -3.01 -9.10
N GLN A 250 6.49 -1.81 -9.66
CA GLN A 250 5.85 -1.63 -10.98
C GLN A 250 6.61 -2.32 -12.12
N THR A 251 7.91 -2.61 -11.97
CA THR A 251 8.62 -3.45 -12.94
C THR A 251 8.05 -4.86 -13.04
N PHE A 252 7.29 -5.34 -12.06
CA PHE A 252 6.61 -6.64 -12.07
C PHE A 252 5.15 -6.56 -12.55
N ALA A 253 4.63 -5.35 -12.86
CA ALA A 253 3.23 -5.13 -13.22
C ALA A 253 2.70 -6.06 -14.33
N PRO A 254 3.45 -6.44 -15.39
CA PRO A 254 2.93 -7.33 -16.43
C PRO A 254 2.38 -8.68 -15.93
N LEU A 255 2.88 -9.19 -14.80
CA LEU A 255 2.37 -10.42 -14.17
C LEU A 255 1.05 -10.19 -13.42
N TYR A 256 0.89 -9.00 -12.84
CA TYR A 256 -0.28 -8.62 -12.05
C TYR A 256 -1.41 -8.05 -12.91
N LEU A 257 -1.09 -7.43 -14.04
CA LEU A 257 -2.07 -6.96 -15.03
C LEU A 257 -2.91 -8.11 -15.63
N LYS A 258 -2.45 -9.36 -15.52
CA LYS A 258 -3.20 -10.56 -15.92
C LYS A 258 -4.19 -11.06 -14.87
N ARG A 259 -4.12 -10.52 -13.66
CA ARG A 259 -5.10 -10.74 -12.60
C ARG A 259 -6.23 -9.73 -12.75
N LYS A 260 -7.39 -10.07 -12.20
CA LYS A 260 -8.52 -9.15 -12.13
C LYS A 260 -8.31 -8.16 -10.98
N GLY A 261 -8.85 -6.96 -11.11
CA GLY A 261 -8.97 -6.02 -10.00
C GLY A 261 -10.17 -6.33 -9.15
N VAL A 262 -10.05 -6.08 -7.85
CA VAL A 262 -11.19 -6.06 -6.92
C VAL A 262 -11.02 -4.93 -5.92
N ALA A 263 -12.10 -4.19 -5.69
CA ALA A 263 -12.16 -3.11 -4.72
C ALA A 263 -13.57 -3.02 -4.16
N TYR A 264 -13.74 -2.23 -3.11
CA TYR A 264 -15.07 -1.90 -2.60
C TYR A 264 -15.73 -0.84 -3.48
N TRP A 265 -17.06 -0.75 -3.44
CA TRP A 265 -17.81 0.29 -4.17
C TRP A 265 -17.33 1.70 -3.82
N LYS A 266 -16.95 1.91 -2.56
CA LYS A 266 -16.33 3.14 -2.07
C LYS A 266 -14.97 2.80 -1.49
N ALA A 267 -13.97 3.62 -1.84
CA ALA A 267 -12.63 3.52 -1.30
C ALA A 267 -12.68 3.57 0.23
N LYS A 268 -11.92 2.67 0.88
CA LYS A 268 -11.85 2.54 2.33
C LYS A 268 -10.83 3.48 2.96
N ILE A 269 -9.87 3.92 2.16
CA ILE A 269 -8.78 4.79 2.56
C ILE A 269 -8.69 6.02 1.67
N LEU A 270 -8.16 7.09 2.24
CA LEU A 270 -7.80 8.32 1.55
C LEU A 270 -6.33 8.64 1.85
N ASN A 271 -5.52 8.85 0.81
CA ASN A 271 -4.21 9.47 0.97
C ASN A 271 -4.35 11.01 0.88
N ILE A 272 -3.88 11.72 1.91
CA ILE A 272 -3.95 13.17 2.03
C ILE A 272 -2.53 13.75 1.94
N PRO A 273 -2.05 14.14 0.75
CA PRO A 273 -0.68 14.60 0.55
C PRO A 273 -0.47 16.03 1.10
N CYS A 274 -0.47 16.17 2.42
CA CYS A 274 -0.42 17.48 3.11
C CYS A 274 0.96 18.13 3.02
N ASN A 275 2.02 17.33 3.12
CA ASN A 275 3.39 17.80 3.10
C ASN A 275 4.29 16.75 2.46
N LYS A 276 5.56 17.07 2.20
CA LYS A 276 6.53 16.15 1.59
C LYS A 276 7.76 16.00 2.48
N VAL A 277 8.10 14.75 2.83
CA VAL A 277 9.28 14.39 3.68
C VAL A 277 10.37 13.61 2.95
N GLN A 278 10.08 13.25 1.70
CA GLN A 278 10.97 12.46 0.85
C GLN A 278 11.59 13.34 -0.23
N GLU A 279 12.86 13.10 -0.54
CA GLU A 279 13.61 13.85 -1.57
C GLU A 279 13.60 13.14 -2.93
N GLU A 280 12.99 11.95 -3.04
CA GLU A 280 13.14 11.07 -4.22
C GLU A 280 12.31 11.53 -5.42
N ASN A 281 11.06 11.94 -5.20
CA ASN A 281 10.10 12.23 -6.28
C ASN A 281 9.49 13.62 -6.10
N ASN A 282 9.17 14.31 -7.21
CA ASN A 282 8.46 15.59 -7.20
C ASN A 282 6.93 15.44 -7.19
N ASN A 283 6.41 14.55 -6.34
CA ASN A 283 4.96 14.39 -6.18
C ASN A 283 4.32 15.69 -5.68
N ILE A 284 3.11 15.97 -6.16
CA ILE A 284 2.31 17.11 -5.74
C ILE A 284 1.89 16.89 -4.28
N SER A 285 2.26 17.81 -3.40
CA SER A 285 1.77 17.92 -2.03
C SER A 285 1.32 19.35 -1.77
N ALA A 286 0.53 19.57 -0.72
CA ALA A 286 0.36 20.92 -0.22
C ALA A 286 1.69 21.49 0.34
N GLU A 287 1.76 22.81 0.46
CA GLU A 287 2.94 23.57 0.90
C GLU A 287 3.14 23.54 2.43
N GLU A 288 2.36 22.74 3.17
CA GLU A 288 2.50 22.69 4.62
C GLU A 288 3.86 22.09 4.99
N ASP A 289 4.64 22.80 5.81
CA ASP A 289 5.96 22.34 6.23
C ASP A 289 5.84 21.17 7.22
N VAL A 290 6.76 20.23 7.16
CA VAL A 290 7.00 19.22 8.22
C VAL A 290 7.06 19.87 9.60
N ALA A 291 7.67 21.07 9.68
CA ALA A 291 7.74 21.85 10.90
C ALA A 291 6.35 22.27 11.43
N TYR A 292 5.36 22.47 10.57
CA TYR A 292 4.01 22.87 10.98
C TYR A 292 3.31 21.76 11.77
N PHE A 293 3.31 20.53 11.25
CA PHE A 293 2.72 19.38 11.94
C PHE A 293 3.46 19.05 13.24
N LEU A 294 4.79 19.15 13.24
CA LEU A 294 5.58 18.97 14.46
C LEU A 294 5.24 20.02 15.52
N LYS A 295 5.08 21.29 15.11
CA LYS A 295 4.66 22.37 16.01
C LYS A 295 3.28 22.09 16.60
N LYS A 296 2.29 21.74 15.77
CA LYS A 296 0.95 21.36 16.24
C LYS A 296 0.98 20.18 17.21
N TRP A 297 1.78 19.17 16.91
CA TRP A 297 1.98 18.02 17.80
C TRP A 297 2.53 18.43 19.17
N ASN A 298 3.56 19.30 19.19
CA ASN A 298 4.18 19.82 20.40
C ASN A 298 3.26 20.74 21.21
N GLU A 299 2.36 21.46 20.53
CA GLU A 299 1.28 22.26 21.14
C GLU A 299 0.16 21.38 21.75
N GLY A 300 0.25 20.06 21.61
CA GLY A 300 -0.72 19.11 22.16
C GLY A 300 -1.92 18.85 21.26
N TYR A 301 -1.86 19.17 19.97
CA TYR A 301 -2.93 18.87 19.02
C TYR A 301 -2.73 17.52 18.30
N GLN A 302 -3.82 17.00 17.74
CA GLN A 302 -3.87 15.86 16.81
C GLN A 302 -4.81 16.20 15.65
N ILE A 303 -4.70 15.47 14.53
CA ILE A 303 -5.67 15.55 13.42
C ILE A 303 -6.99 14.94 13.89
N ASP A 304 -8.11 15.62 13.63
CA ASP A 304 -9.45 15.10 13.89
C ASP A 304 -9.89 14.16 12.76
N PHE A 305 -9.36 12.93 12.77
CA PHE A 305 -9.67 11.93 11.75
C PHE A 305 -11.17 11.56 11.70
N LEU A 306 -11.94 11.87 12.76
CA LEU A 306 -13.39 11.64 12.78
C LEU A 306 -14.12 12.53 11.77
N LYS A 307 -13.59 13.73 11.47
CA LYS A 307 -14.13 14.61 10.42
C LYS A 307 -13.92 14.09 9.00
N LEU A 308 -13.01 13.13 8.83
CA LEU A 308 -12.75 12.47 7.55
C LEU A 308 -13.60 11.20 7.36
N GLN A 309 -14.37 10.78 8.37
CA GLN A 309 -15.24 9.60 8.24
C GLN A 309 -16.32 9.85 7.21
N HIS A 310 -16.53 8.86 6.37
CA HIS A 310 -17.42 8.88 5.22
C HIS A 310 -17.12 9.94 4.16
N PHE A 311 -15.93 10.55 4.18
CA PHE A 311 -15.50 11.45 3.11
C PHE A 311 -15.54 10.74 1.75
N VAL A 312 -16.08 11.43 0.74
CA VAL A 312 -16.18 10.92 -0.64
C VAL A 312 -15.11 11.63 -1.47
N ASN A 313 -13.96 10.98 -1.59
CA ASN A 313 -12.83 11.49 -2.38
C ASN A 313 -13.08 11.38 -3.89
N THR A 314 -12.47 12.23 -4.70
CA THR A 314 -12.55 12.20 -6.17
C THR A 314 -11.35 11.50 -6.82
N SER A 315 -10.28 11.31 -6.06
CA SER A 315 -9.02 10.69 -6.46
C SER A 315 -8.44 9.88 -5.31
N VAL A 316 -7.61 8.88 -5.64
CA VAL A 316 -6.90 8.06 -4.65
C VAL A 316 -5.99 8.89 -3.73
N HIS A 317 -5.48 10.01 -4.24
CA HIS A 317 -4.85 11.08 -3.45
C HIS A 317 -5.72 12.34 -3.58
N GLN A 318 -5.99 13.03 -2.47
CA GLN A 318 -6.69 14.30 -2.52
C GLN A 318 -6.29 15.16 -1.33
N TYR A 319 -5.92 16.41 -1.60
CA TYR A 319 -5.78 17.40 -0.53
C TYR A 319 -7.13 17.70 0.09
N VAL A 320 -7.20 17.61 1.41
CA VAL A 320 -8.38 17.96 2.22
C VAL A 320 -7.88 18.84 3.35
N ALA A 321 -8.61 19.93 3.63
CA ALA A 321 -8.32 20.77 4.77
C ALA A 321 -8.46 19.95 6.07
N LEU A 322 -7.39 19.87 6.85
CA LEU A 322 -7.38 19.12 8.10
C LEU A 322 -7.89 19.98 9.26
N GLU A 323 -8.78 19.40 10.06
CA GLU A 323 -9.17 19.94 11.35
C GLU A 323 -8.32 19.33 12.46
N TYR A 324 -8.14 20.10 13.54
CA TYR A 324 -7.30 19.71 14.68
C TYR A 324 -8.07 19.80 15.98
N VAL A 325 -7.82 18.85 16.87
CA VAL A 325 -8.38 18.81 18.23
C VAL A 325 -7.26 18.57 19.25
N GLU A 326 -7.50 18.93 20.51
CA GLU A 326 -6.55 18.62 21.58
C GLU A 326 -6.38 17.10 21.74
N ARG A 327 -5.13 16.67 21.86
CA ARG A 327 -4.74 15.28 22.05
C ARG A 327 -5.04 14.88 23.49
N LYS A 328 -6.04 14.02 23.67
CA LYS A 328 -6.40 13.50 25.00
C LYS A 328 -5.30 12.56 25.49
N GLN A 329 -4.59 12.93 26.56
CA GLN A 329 -3.45 12.17 27.09
C GLN A 329 -3.85 10.80 27.69
N ASP A 330 -5.13 10.58 27.99
CA ASP A 330 -5.65 9.35 28.61
C ASP A 330 -6.78 8.70 27.78
N LYS A 331 -6.43 7.98 26.70
CA LYS A 331 -7.36 7.07 26.01
C LYS A 331 -6.99 5.61 26.26
N VAL A 332 -6.92 5.18 27.52
CA VAL A 332 -6.90 3.73 27.82
C VAL A 332 -8.31 3.12 27.77
N ASN A 333 -9.41 3.90 27.80
CA ASN A 333 -10.74 3.34 28.12
C ASN A 333 -11.97 3.81 27.31
N ILE A 334 -11.86 4.49 26.16
CA ILE A 334 -13.07 5.09 25.52
C ILE A 334 -13.73 4.24 24.41
N ILE A 335 -13.08 3.19 23.88
CA ILE A 335 -13.61 2.50 22.68
C ILE A 335 -14.54 1.31 23.01
N ASN A 336 -14.65 0.88 24.27
CA ASN A 336 -15.60 -0.19 24.67
C ASN A 336 -17.07 0.26 24.76
N SER A 337 -17.41 1.52 24.44
CA SER A 337 -18.77 2.04 24.61
C SER A 337 -19.66 1.99 23.36
N LYS A 338 -19.18 1.42 22.24
CA LYS A 338 -19.95 1.37 20.97
C LYS A 338 -20.19 -0.04 20.40
N ILE A 339 -19.85 -1.10 21.12
CA ILE A 339 -20.19 -2.47 20.72
C ILE A 339 -21.64 -2.87 21.11
N ASP A 340 -22.33 -2.05 21.93
CA ASP A 340 -23.72 -2.29 22.35
C ASP A 340 -24.76 -1.37 21.66
N ARG A 341 -24.70 -1.19 20.34
CA ARG A 341 -25.84 -0.66 19.56
C ARG A 341 -26.00 -1.30 18.19
#